data_AF-A0A522EBK7-F1
#
_entry.id   AF-A0A522EBK7-F1
#
_cell.length_a   1.000
_cell.length_b   1.000
_cell.length_c   1.000
_cell.angle_alpha   90.00
_cell.angle_beta   90.00
_cell.angle_gamma   90.00
#
_symmetry.space_group_name_H-M   'P 1'
#
loop_
_entity.id
_entity.type
_entity.pdbx_description
1 polymer ?
#
loop_
_entity_poly.entity_id
_entity_poly.type
_entity_poly.pdbx_seq_one_letter_code
_entity_poly.pdbx_strand_id
1 'polypeptide(L)'
;MVCAEDALGTAKRLYLIVGGFAGAWYWSSSENDNNNAWNQNFGSGDQNNNNKNNTNAVRAVRDFKQSDLSLTLQSVGLFFSLFSTEGRGL
;
A
#
# COMPACT_ATOMS: atom_id res chain seq x y z
N MET A 1 4.11 20.90 14.78
CA MET A 1 3.11 21.29 15.79
C MET A 1 2.18 20.12 15.97
N VAL A 2 2.32 19.46 17.11
CA VAL A 2 1.36 18.47 17.63
C VAL A 2 0.02 19.18 17.81
N CYS A 3 -1.06 18.54 17.37
CA CYS A 3 -2.37 18.71 17.98
C CYS A 3 -2.87 17.30 18.28
N ALA A 4 -2.93 16.93 19.57
CA ALA A 4 -3.52 15.69 20.08
C ALA A 4 -4.96 15.54 19.53
N GLU A 5 -5.41 14.41 18.97
CA GLU A 5 -5.53 13.04 19.48
C GLU A 5 -6.70 12.81 20.45
N ASP A 6 -7.91 12.95 19.91
CA ASP A 6 -9.08 12.16 20.34
C ASP A 6 -9.42 11.17 19.21
N ALA A 7 -8.47 10.28 18.89
CA ALA A 7 -8.44 9.49 17.65
C ALA A 7 -9.40 8.27 17.61
N LEU A 8 -10.58 8.33 18.23
CA LEU A 8 -11.57 7.23 18.13
C LEU A 8 -12.46 7.33 16.85
N GLY A 9 -12.24 8.36 16.02
CA GLY A 9 -13.10 8.69 14.87
C GLY A 9 -12.69 8.13 13.50
N THR A 10 -11.45 7.67 13.28
CA THR A 10 -10.94 7.48 11.90
C THR A 10 -10.31 6.10 11.62
N ALA A 11 -10.03 5.28 12.64
CA ALA A 11 -9.33 3.99 12.46
C ALA A 11 -10.22 2.81 12.00
N LYS A 12 -11.54 2.94 11.99
CA LYS A 12 -12.47 1.87 11.53
C LYS A 12 -12.77 1.90 10.03
N ARG A 13 -12.36 2.93 9.31
CA ARG A 13 -12.78 3.15 7.90
C ARG A 13 -11.98 2.34 6.88
N LEU A 14 -10.78 1.87 7.22
CA LEU A 14 -9.97 1.02 6.33
C LEU A 14 -10.45 -0.44 6.29
N TYR A 15 -11.09 -0.91 7.36
CA TYR A 15 -11.58 -2.29 7.47
C TYR A 15 -12.72 -2.63 6.49
N LEU A 16 -13.54 -1.63 6.10
CA LEU A 16 -14.68 -1.84 5.20
C LEU A 16 -14.31 -1.71 3.71
N ILE A 17 -13.26 -0.95 3.38
CA ILE A 17 -12.91 -0.57 1.99
C ILE A 17 -12.20 -1.71 1.23
N VAL A 18 -11.57 -2.64 1.94
CA VAL A 18 -10.82 -3.76 1.33
C VAL A 18 -11.68 -5.00 1.08
N GLY A 19 -13.01 -4.92 1.30
CA GLY A 19 -13.98 -5.87 0.74
C GLY A 19 -13.97 -7.24 1.38
N GLY A 20 -14.79 -7.41 2.43
CA GLY A 20 -15.37 -8.67 2.93
C GLY A 20 -14.77 -9.99 2.46
N PHE A 21 -13.48 -10.23 2.72
CA PHE A 21 -12.86 -11.50 2.39
C PHE A 21 -13.31 -12.58 3.37
N ALA A 22 -13.55 -13.79 2.86
CA ALA A 22 -13.75 -14.94 3.72
C ALA A 22 -12.45 -15.21 4.50
N GLY A 23 -12.56 -15.56 5.78
CA GLY A 23 -11.43 -16.01 6.60
C GLY A 23 -10.95 -17.39 6.15
N ALA A 24 -10.25 -17.44 5.02
CA ALA A 24 -9.81 -18.66 4.37
C ALA A 24 -8.34 -18.54 3.90
N TRP A 25 -7.79 -19.65 3.41
CA TRP A 25 -6.47 -19.71 2.78
C TRP A 25 -6.53 -19.22 1.34
N TYR A 26 -5.59 -18.34 1.00
CA TYR A 26 -5.42 -17.80 -0.35
C TYR A 26 -4.02 -18.08 -0.87
N TRP A 27 -3.92 -18.44 -2.14
CA TRP A 27 -2.64 -18.64 -2.81
C TRP A 27 -1.88 -17.32 -2.99
N SER A 28 -0.55 -17.39 -2.80
CA SER A 28 0.42 -16.37 -3.22
C SER A 28 1.09 -16.80 -4.54
N SER A 29 1.61 -15.83 -5.29
CA SER A 29 2.43 -16.09 -6.48
C SER A 29 3.85 -16.58 -6.15
N SER A 30 4.22 -16.63 -4.86
CA SER A 30 5.51 -17.12 -4.41
C SER A 30 5.56 -18.66 -4.39
N GLU A 31 6.49 -19.23 -5.14
CA GLU A 31 6.79 -20.66 -5.13
C GLU A 31 7.63 -21.03 -3.89
N ASN A 32 7.37 -22.21 -3.31
CA ASN A 32 8.23 -22.80 -2.27
C ASN A 32 9.15 -23.87 -2.87
N ASP A 33 8.60 -24.78 -3.66
CA ASP A 33 9.32 -25.83 -4.38
C ASP A 33 8.49 -26.33 -5.58
N ASN A 34 8.96 -27.38 -6.24
CA ASN A 34 8.31 -27.92 -7.44
C ASN A 34 6.84 -28.35 -7.16
N ASN A 35 6.55 -28.79 -5.94
CA ASN A 35 5.26 -29.33 -5.53
C ASN A 35 4.43 -28.35 -4.70
N ASN A 36 5.05 -27.38 -4.04
CA ASN A 36 4.41 -26.49 -3.07
C ASN A 36 4.48 -25.00 -3.44
N ALA A 37 3.44 -24.26 -3.05
CA ALA A 37 3.37 -22.81 -3.14
C ALA A 37 2.99 -22.21 -1.78
N TRP A 38 3.29 -20.93 -1.59
CA TRP A 38 2.93 -20.21 -0.36
C TRP A 38 1.45 -19.82 -0.35
N ASN A 39 0.81 -19.92 0.81
CA ASN A 39 -0.54 -19.47 1.05
C ASN A 39 -0.65 -18.62 2.33
N GLN A 40 -1.63 -17.73 2.35
CA GLN A 40 -1.92 -16.81 3.45
C GLN A 40 -3.35 -17.03 3.92
N ASN A 41 -3.54 -17.20 5.21
CA ASN A 41 -4.86 -17.18 5.84
C ASN A 41 -5.21 -15.74 6.23
N PHE A 42 -6.29 -15.17 5.69
CA PHE A 42 -6.75 -13.83 6.08
C PHE A 42 -7.70 -13.83 7.28
N GLY A 43 -8.15 -15.00 7.74
CA GLY A 43 -8.93 -15.15 8.96
C GLY A 43 -8.07 -15.16 10.22
N SER A 44 -6.93 -15.87 10.18
CA SER A 44 -6.00 -15.98 11.31
C SER A 44 -4.72 -15.14 11.16
N GLY A 45 -4.33 -14.78 9.94
CA GLY A 45 -3.06 -14.09 9.67
C GLY A 45 -1.87 -15.03 9.43
N ASP A 46 -2.08 -16.35 9.50
CA ASP A 46 -1.00 -17.34 9.33
C ASP A 46 -0.52 -17.48 7.88
N GLN A 47 0.76 -17.83 7.74
CA GLN A 47 1.39 -18.19 6.47
C GLN A 47 1.85 -19.64 6.49
N ASN A 48 1.68 -20.33 5.37
CA ASN A 48 2.16 -21.70 5.21
C ASN A 48 2.56 -21.97 3.74
N ASN A 49 3.18 -23.12 3.49
CA ASN A 49 3.31 -23.68 2.15
C ASN A 49 2.44 -24.95 2.05
N ASN A 50 1.85 -25.16 0.87
CA ASN A 50 0.98 -26.31 0.63
C ASN A 50 1.13 -26.77 -0.81
N ASN A 51 0.75 -28.03 -1.06
CA ASN A 51 0.82 -28.61 -2.39
C ASN A 51 -0.03 -27.81 -3.39
N LYS A 52 0.53 -27.54 -4.57
CA LYS A 52 -0.10 -26.80 -5.68
C LYS A 52 -1.40 -27.45 -6.18
N ASN A 53 -1.64 -28.71 -5.86
CA ASN A 53 -2.91 -29.40 -6.16
C ASN A 53 -4.04 -29.11 -5.16
N ASN A 54 -3.77 -28.42 -4.04
CA ASN A 54 -4.79 -28.09 -3.05
C ASN A 54 -5.72 -26.97 -3.51
N THR A 55 -6.97 -27.05 -3.08
CA THR A 55 -7.98 -26.03 -3.38
C THR A 55 -7.90 -24.90 -2.36
N ASN A 56 -7.16 -23.83 -2.69
CA ASN A 56 -7.20 -22.57 -1.95
C ASN A 56 -7.79 -21.46 -2.83
N ALA A 57 -8.30 -20.40 -2.20
CA ALA A 57 -8.84 -19.25 -2.91
C ALA A 57 -7.73 -18.44 -3.61
N VAL A 58 -8.10 -17.67 -4.63
CA VAL A 58 -7.22 -16.72 -5.32
C VAL A 58 -7.87 -15.34 -5.28
N ARG A 59 -7.05 -14.30 -5.11
CA ARG A 59 -7.48 -12.89 -5.19
C ARG A 59 -6.67 -12.17 -6.26
N ALA A 60 -7.34 -11.35 -7.04
CA ALA A 60 -6.66 -10.46 -7.96
C ALA A 60 -5.97 -9.33 -7.17
N VAL A 61 -4.72 -9.03 -7.52
CA VAL A 61 -4.01 -7.86 -7.03
C VAL A 61 -4.10 -6.79 -8.13
N ARG A 62 -4.67 -5.63 -7.81
CA ARG A 62 -4.68 -4.47 -8.70
C ARG A 62 -3.67 -3.47 -8.17
N ASP A 63 -2.75 -3.07 -9.04
CA ASP A 63 -1.83 -1.97 -8.76
C ASP A 63 -2.56 -0.64 -9.02
N PHE A 64 -2.26 0.36 -8.18
CA PHE A 64 -2.76 1.72 -8.35
C PHE A 64 -1.60 2.58 -8.82
N LYS A 65 -1.52 2.86 -10.12
CA LYS A 65 -0.59 3.87 -10.62
C LYS A 65 -0.96 5.22 -10.01
N GLN A 66 -0.11 5.75 -9.14
CA GLN A 66 -0.24 7.09 -8.60
C GLN A 66 0.23 8.10 -9.66
N SER A 67 -0.64 8.48 -10.59
CA SER A 67 -0.28 9.40 -11.68
C SER A 67 -0.70 10.86 -11.49
N ASP A 68 -1.11 11.31 -10.29
CA ASP A 68 -1.64 12.68 -10.14
C ASP A 68 -1.06 13.50 -8.98
N LEU A 69 0.17 13.22 -8.55
CA LEU A 69 0.92 14.16 -7.68
C LEU A 69 2.35 14.48 -8.14
N SER A 70 2.72 14.08 -9.36
CA SER A 70 4.02 14.41 -9.96
C SER A 70 3.92 15.42 -11.11
N LEU A 71 2.72 15.72 -11.63
CA LEU A 71 2.56 16.57 -12.81
C LEU A 71 2.33 18.06 -12.51
N THR A 72 2.18 18.46 -11.25
CA THR A 72 1.99 19.88 -10.87
C THR A 72 3.15 20.50 -10.10
N LEU A 73 4.16 19.71 -9.67
CA LEU A 73 5.36 20.25 -9.01
C LEU A 73 6.60 20.33 -9.91
N GLN A 74 6.55 19.74 -11.12
CA GLN A 74 7.61 19.84 -12.12
C GLN A 74 7.21 20.70 -13.34
N SER A 75 5.93 21.05 -13.50
CA SER A 75 5.44 21.89 -14.61
C SER A 75 5.39 23.40 -14.29
N VAL A 76 5.41 23.81 -13.01
CA VAL A 76 5.58 25.23 -12.63
C VAL A 76 7.05 25.49 -12.36
N GLY A 77 7.82 25.58 -13.44
CA GLY A 77 9.18 26.14 -13.42
C GLY A 77 9.17 27.63 -13.09
N LEU A 78 8.96 27.98 -11.81
CA LEU A 78 8.90 29.38 -11.39
C LEU A 78 9.46 29.70 -9.98
N PHE A 79 10.15 28.78 -9.30
CA PHE A 79 10.62 29.04 -7.93
C PHE A 79 12.10 28.77 -7.64
N PHE A 80 12.98 28.75 -8.64
CA PHE A 80 14.43 28.69 -8.43
C PHE A 80 15.23 29.84 -9.05
N SER A 81 14.64 31.03 -9.18
CA SER A 81 15.38 32.23 -9.63
C SER A 81 15.15 33.52 -8.83
N LEU A 82 14.43 33.50 -7.70
CA LEU A 82 14.14 34.75 -6.95
C LEU A 82 14.50 34.75 -5.45
N PHE A 83 15.46 33.93 -5.03
CA PHE A 83 16.16 34.12 -3.74
C PHE A 83 17.68 34.08 -3.93
N SER A 84 18.18 35.01 -4.74
CA SER A 84 19.57 35.49 -4.58
C SER A 84 19.70 36.88 -5.19
N THR A 85 18.84 37.81 -4.77
CA THR A 85 19.14 39.24 -4.88
C THR A 85 18.85 39.92 -3.56
N GLU A 86 19.91 40.53 -3.03
CA GLU A 86 19.96 41.62 -2.04
C GLU A 86 20.04 41.26 -0.55
N GLY A 87 21.29 41.24 -0.09
CA GLY A 87 21.70 41.68 1.25
C GLY A 87 23.04 42.43 1.15
N ARG A 88 22.97 43.74 0.90
CA ARG A 88 24.10 44.69 0.76
C ARG A 88 24.82 44.90 2.10
N GLY A 89 26.13 45.14 2.05
CA GLY A 89 26.90 45.76 3.12
C GLY A 89 28.14 46.42 2.54
N LEU A 90 28.20 47.76 2.63
CA LEU A 90 29.33 48.62 2.28
C LEU A 90 30.56 48.31 3.15
#